data_AF-A0A894ZTV5-F1
#
_entry.id   AF-A0A894ZTV5-F1
#
_cell.length_a   1.000
_cell.length_b   1.000
_cell.length_c   1.000
_cell.angle_alpha   90.00
_cell.angle_beta   90.00
_cell.angle_gamma   90.00
#
_symmetry.space_group_name_H-M   'P 1'
#
loop_
_entity.id
_entity.type
_entity.pdbx_description
1 polymer ?
#
loop_
_entity_poly.entity_id
_entity_poly.type
_entity_poly.pdbx_seq_one_letter_code
_entity_poly.pdbx_strand_id
1 'polypeptide(L)'
;DFLKPIHLYEPLHRKIFEVAGDIIRMGKIANPVTIKTFLKADEKVGDMTVAQYLASLVSNAVTVINAEDYGRAIYDLALRRALITIGEDVVNIAYDAPLDMPPQSQIEDTERRLFELAENGRYDGGFQSFNDAVALAIDMAAVAKERDGGLSGISTGIHSLDAKMGGLQRSDLIILAGRPGMGKTSLATNIAYNIAAAYEGEVQPDGSMKAKNGGVVGFYSLEMSSEQLATRIISEQTEVSSSKIRRGDINDADFEKLVA
;
A
#
# COMPACT_ATOMS: atom_id res chain seq x y z
N ASP A 1 2.67 -10.03 16.67
CA ASP A 1 3.65 -9.69 15.62
C ASP A 1 3.79 -8.20 15.29
N PHE A 2 2.84 -7.32 15.63
CA PHE A 2 2.97 -5.88 15.33
C PHE A 2 3.93 -5.10 16.26
N LEU A 3 4.16 -5.57 17.49
CA LEU A 3 5.04 -4.90 18.46
C LEU A 3 6.46 -5.48 18.44
N LYS A 4 7.47 -4.61 18.24
CA LYS A 4 8.89 -4.94 18.23
C LYS A 4 9.60 -4.25 19.41
N PRO A 5 10.77 -4.75 19.88
CA PRO A 5 11.54 -4.12 20.96
C PRO A 5 11.78 -2.61 20.76
N ILE A 6 12.03 -2.18 19.52
CA ILE A 6 12.30 -0.79 19.17
C ILE A 6 11.12 0.16 19.44
N HIS A 7 9.89 -0.36 19.54
CA HIS A 7 8.70 0.43 19.82
C HIS A 7 8.58 0.82 21.31
N LEU A 8 9.28 0.15 22.22
CA LEU A 8 9.27 0.52 23.63
C LEU A 8 10.20 1.72 23.84
N TYR A 9 9.76 2.74 24.57
CA TYR A 9 10.54 3.96 24.74
C TYR A 9 11.81 3.70 25.57
N GLU A 10 11.63 3.10 26.76
CA GLU A 10 12.70 2.84 27.72
C GLU A 10 13.65 1.73 27.25
N PRO A 11 14.98 1.95 27.22
CA PRO A 11 15.95 0.94 26.79
C PRO A 11 15.85 -0.39 27.53
N LEU A 12 15.63 -0.36 28.85
CA LEU A 12 15.45 -1.56 29.65
C LEU A 12 14.22 -2.35 29.22
N HIS A 13 13.10 -1.68 28.90
CA HIS A 13 11.90 -2.36 28.41
C HIS A 13 12.14 -3.01 27.06
N ARG A 14 12.91 -2.38 26.16
CA ARG A 14 13.33 -3.00 24.89
C ARG A 14 14.08 -4.30 25.17
N LYS A 15 15.04 -4.26 26.10
CA LYS A 15 15.85 -5.42 26.46
C LYS A 15 15.02 -6.54 27.08
N ILE A 16 14.11 -6.22 28.01
CA ILE A 16 13.19 -7.18 28.61
C ILE A 16 12.32 -7.83 27.53
N PHE A 17 11.75 -7.04 26.62
CA PHE A 17 10.88 -7.53 25.55
C PHE A 17 11.64 -8.42 24.55
N GLU A 18 12.86 -8.03 24.17
CA GLU A 18 13.76 -8.82 23.32
C GLU A 18 14.08 -10.18 23.94
N VAL A 19 14.56 -10.20 25.19
CA VAL A 19 14.91 -11.43 25.92
C VAL A 19 13.69 -12.32 26.12
N ALA A 20 12.53 -11.75 26.47
CA ALA A 20 11.29 -12.51 26.60
C ALA A 20 10.92 -13.19 25.26
N GLY A 21 11.02 -12.46 24.15
CA GLY A 21 10.78 -12.99 22.81
C GLY A 21 11.75 -14.12 22.43
N ASP A 22 13.04 -13.99 22.75
CA ASP A 22 14.04 -15.04 22.51
C ASP A 22 13.74 -16.31 23.29
N ILE A 23 13.42 -16.19 24.58
CA ILE A 23 13.08 -17.33 25.45
C ILE A 23 11.84 -18.06 24.90
N ILE A 24 10.81 -17.31 24.48
CA ILE A 24 9.59 -17.88 23.88
C ILE A 24 9.90 -18.59 22.56
N ARG A 25 10.72 -18.00 21.68
CA ARG A 25 11.15 -18.63 20.41
C ARG A 25 11.90 -19.95 20.62
N MET A 26 12.62 -20.07 21.73
CA MET A 26 13.30 -21.32 22.12
C MET A 26 12.35 -22.36 22.76
N GLY A 27 11.03 -22.10 22.81
CA GLY A 27 10.03 -22.98 23.40
C GLY A 27 10.06 -23.01 24.94
N LYS A 28 10.67 -22.00 25.58
CA LYS A 28 10.77 -21.90 27.04
C LYS A 28 9.78 -20.87 27.57
N ILE A 29 9.42 -21.00 28.85
CA ILE A 29 8.54 -20.04 29.54
C ILE A 29 9.35 -18.80 29.91
N ALA A 30 8.92 -17.64 29.40
CA ALA A 30 9.45 -16.34 29.83
C ALA A 30 8.78 -15.92 31.15
N ASN A 31 9.57 -15.82 32.21
CA ASN A 31 9.12 -15.36 33.53
C ASN A 31 10.24 -14.52 34.18
N PRO A 32 9.99 -13.81 35.30
CA PRO A 32 11.00 -12.97 35.93
C PRO A 32 12.31 -13.69 36.28
N VAL A 33 12.25 -14.98 36.61
CA VAL A 33 13.42 -15.79 36.98
C VAL A 33 14.23 -16.18 35.75
N THR A 34 13.59 -16.47 34.61
CA THR A 34 14.28 -16.81 33.37
C THR A 34 14.77 -15.57 32.63
N ILE A 35 14.07 -14.45 32.72
CA ILE A 35 14.47 -13.19 32.07
C ILE A 35 15.67 -12.57 32.79
N LYS A 36 15.67 -12.52 34.13
CA LYS A 36 16.74 -11.88 34.91
C LYS A 36 18.14 -12.44 34.63
N THR A 37 18.25 -13.71 34.22
CA THR A 37 19.56 -14.35 33.94
C THR A 37 20.25 -13.79 32.70
N PHE A 38 19.51 -13.09 31.84
CA PHE A 38 20.01 -12.48 30.61
C PHE A 38 20.06 -10.95 30.69
N LEU A 39 19.78 -10.37 31.87
CA LEU A 39 19.91 -8.95 32.15
C LEU A 39 21.15 -8.71 33.03
N LYS A 40 21.72 -7.51 32.94
CA LYS A 40 22.91 -7.16 33.71
C LYS A 40 22.58 -7.09 35.20
N ALA A 41 23.43 -7.67 36.05
CA ALA A 41 23.19 -7.77 37.49
C ALA A 41 23.33 -6.42 38.22
N ASP A 42 24.11 -5.50 37.67
CA ASP A 42 24.38 -4.15 38.17
C ASP A 42 23.36 -3.10 37.70
N GLU A 43 22.50 -3.46 36.75
CA GLU A 43 21.46 -2.57 36.23
C GLU A 43 20.36 -2.36 37.29
N LYS A 44 19.92 -1.11 37.45
CA LYS A 44 18.93 -0.69 38.45
C LYS A 44 17.92 0.27 37.83
N VAL A 45 16.71 0.26 38.38
CA VAL A 45 15.65 1.22 38.04
C VAL A 45 15.34 2.01 39.30
N GLY A 46 15.87 3.23 39.39
CA GLY A 46 15.90 3.98 40.65
C GLY A 46 16.63 3.17 41.72
N ASP A 47 15.97 2.92 42.85
CA ASP A 47 16.50 2.12 43.96
C ASP A 47 16.22 0.61 43.84
N MET A 48 15.50 0.19 42.80
CA MET A 48 15.12 -1.21 42.61
C MET A 48 16.17 -1.95 41.78
N THR A 49 16.55 -3.14 42.23
CA THR A 49 17.27 -4.11 41.38
C THR A 49 16.39 -4.55 40.21
N VAL A 50 16.98 -4.97 39.09
CA VAL A 50 16.23 -5.53 37.95
C VAL A 50 15.30 -6.68 38.38
N ALA A 51 15.72 -7.53 39.33
CA ALA A 51 14.87 -8.60 39.84
C ALA A 51 13.62 -8.08 40.56
N GLN A 52 13.77 -7.07 41.41
CA GLN A 52 12.64 -6.40 42.07
C GLN A 52 11.75 -5.68 41.06
N TYR A 53 12.35 -5.06 40.03
CA TYR A 53 11.61 -4.38 38.98
C TYR A 53 10.75 -5.35 38.17
N LEU A 54 11.32 -6.49 37.73
CA LEU A 54 10.56 -7.53 37.04
C LEU A 54 9.42 -8.10 37.89
N ALA A 55 9.63 -8.29 39.20
CA ALA A 55 8.57 -8.72 40.11
C ALA A 55 7.45 -7.67 40.21
N SER A 56 7.81 -6.38 40.25
CA SER A 56 6.85 -5.28 40.22
C SER A 56 6.06 -5.23 38.91
N LEU A 57 6.71 -5.41 37.75
CA LEU A 57 6.02 -5.47 36.46
C LEU A 57 4.95 -6.57 36.43
N VAL A 58 5.28 -7.77 36.93
CA VAL A 58 4.30 -8.87 37.02
C VAL A 58 3.17 -8.54 37.98
N SER A 59 3.47 -7.90 39.11
CA SER A 59 2.46 -7.56 40.12
C SER A 59 1.48 -6.48 39.65
N ASN A 60 1.93 -5.58 38.76
CA ASN A 60 1.11 -4.53 38.17
C ASN A 60 0.42 -4.94 36.87
N ALA A 61 0.67 -6.14 36.34
CA ALA A 61 -0.02 -6.67 35.17
C ALA A 61 -1.43 -7.14 35.56
N VAL A 62 -2.37 -6.18 35.69
CA VAL A 62 -3.72 -6.39 36.24
C VAL A 62 -4.54 -7.40 35.43
N THR A 63 -4.46 -7.40 34.09
CA THR A 63 -5.14 -8.37 33.22
C THR A 63 -4.36 -8.63 31.94
N VAL A 64 -4.07 -9.90 31.65
CA VAL A 64 -3.40 -10.33 30.40
C VAL A 64 -4.33 -10.15 29.18
N ILE A 65 -5.64 -10.13 29.40
CA ILE A 65 -6.66 -10.02 28.33
C ILE A 65 -6.48 -8.74 27.50
N ASN A 66 -6.07 -7.64 28.13
CA ASN A 66 -5.89 -6.34 27.46
C ASN A 66 -4.46 -6.13 26.92
N ALA A 67 -3.62 -7.17 26.91
CA ALA A 67 -2.22 -7.04 26.47
C ALA A 67 -2.11 -6.55 25.02
N GLU A 68 -3.05 -6.93 24.16
CA GLU A 68 -3.10 -6.45 22.78
C GLU A 68 -3.37 -4.94 22.71
N ASP A 69 -4.35 -4.43 23.44
CA ASP A 69 -4.69 -3.00 23.48
C ASP A 69 -3.54 -2.15 24.02
N TYR A 70 -2.86 -2.61 25.08
CA TYR A 70 -1.66 -1.94 25.58
C TYR A 70 -0.53 -1.97 24.57
N GLY A 71 -0.36 -3.09 23.86
CA GLY A 71 0.60 -3.18 22.77
C GLY A 71 0.30 -2.16 21.66
N ARG A 72 -0.97 -2.02 21.26
CA ARG A 72 -1.41 -1.05 20.24
C ARG A 72 -1.16 0.38 20.70
N ALA A 73 -1.45 0.71 21.96
CA ALA A 73 -1.16 2.03 22.51
C ALA A 73 0.34 2.35 22.49
N ILE A 74 1.21 1.39 22.85
CA ILE A 74 2.68 1.56 22.77
C ILE A 74 3.11 1.77 21.31
N TYR A 75 2.52 1.01 20.39
CA TYR A 75 2.82 1.11 18.97
C TYR A 75 2.45 2.49 18.39
N ASP A 76 1.24 2.99 18.68
CA ASP A 76 0.80 4.32 18.27
C ASP A 76 1.71 5.42 18.81
N LEU A 77 2.13 5.31 20.07
CA LEU A 77 3.10 6.23 20.66
C LEU A 77 4.48 6.14 19.99
N ALA A 78 4.90 4.94 19.57
CA ALA A 78 6.14 4.76 18.82
C ALA A 78 6.09 5.42 17.44
N LEU A 79 4.97 5.27 16.72
CA LEU A 79 4.75 5.94 15.44
C LEU A 79 4.75 7.47 15.59
N ARG A 80 4.10 8.01 16.62
CA ARG A 80 4.14 9.44 16.92
C ARG A 80 5.56 9.94 17.16
N ARG A 81 6.40 9.20 17.89
CA ARG A 81 7.81 9.55 18.08
C ARG A 81 8.58 9.52 16.76
N ALA A 82 8.37 8.51 15.93
CA ALA A 82 9.01 8.43 14.61
C ALA A 82 8.61 9.61 13.70
N LEU A 83 7.34 10.01 13.70
CA LEU A 83 6.87 11.19 12.98
C LEU A 83 7.53 12.49 13.46
N ILE A 84 7.68 12.65 14.78
CA ILE A 84 8.38 13.81 15.36
C ILE A 84 9.83 13.83 14.88
N THR A 85 10.55 12.70 14.95
CA THR A 85 11.93 12.61 14.47
C THR A 85 12.07 12.94 12.98
N ILE A 86 11.16 12.45 12.14
CA ILE A 86 11.14 12.82 10.71
C ILE A 86 10.94 14.33 10.55
N GLY A 87 9.99 14.93 11.28
CA GLY A 87 9.74 16.37 11.23
C GLY A 87 10.94 17.21 11.67
N GLU A 88 11.61 16.81 12.76
CA GLU A 88 12.83 17.46 13.25
C GLU A 88 13.96 17.38 12.22
N ASP A 89 14.17 16.23 11.61
CA ASP A 89 15.19 16.04 10.58
C ASP A 89 14.91 16.89 9.33
N VAL A 90 13.65 16.97 8.90
CA VAL A 90 13.24 17.83 7.77
C VAL A 90 13.58 19.29 8.06
N VAL A 91 13.26 19.78 9.26
CA VAL A 91 13.57 21.16 9.66
C VAL A 91 15.09 21.39 9.69
N ASN A 92 15.85 20.46 10.27
CA ASN A 92 17.30 20.58 10.40
C ASN A 92 17.99 20.57 9.03
N ILE A 93 17.63 19.63 8.15
CA ILE A 93 18.20 19.51 6.79
C ILE A 93 17.83 20.72 5.94
N ALA A 94 16.60 21.24 6.05
CA ALA A 94 16.19 22.42 5.29
C ALA A 94 16.94 23.69 5.71
N TYR A 95 17.32 23.79 6.99
CA TYR A 95 18.07 24.94 7.51
C TYR A 95 19.57 24.87 7.19
N ASP A 96 20.18 23.69 7.28
CA ASP A 96 21.61 23.45 7.06
C ASP A 96 21.83 22.36 6.00
N ALA A 97 21.37 22.65 4.78
CA ALA A 97 21.41 21.70 3.68
C ALA A 97 22.83 21.48 3.16
N PRO A 98 23.29 20.22 2.99
CA PRO A 98 24.52 19.91 2.27
C PRO A 98 24.51 20.45 0.84
N LEU A 99 25.68 20.83 0.31
CA LEU A 99 25.80 21.40 -1.05
C LEU A 99 25.31 20.46 -2.16
N ASP A 100 25.34 19.15 -1.92
CA ASP A 100 24.93 18.09 -2.84
C ASP A 100 23.48 17.63 -2.64
N MET A 101 22.72 18.26 -1.74
CA MET A 101 21.33 17.88 -1.42
C MET A 101 20.33 18.97 -1.82
N PRO A 102 19.97 19.08 -3.12
CA PRO A 102 18.99 20.06 -3.57
C PRO A 102 17.60 19.82 -2.94
N PRO A 103 16.73 20.84 -2.86
CA PRO A 103 15.42 20.73 -2.21
C PRO A 103 14.56 19.55 -2.68
N GLN A 104 14.61 19.20 -3.97
CA GLN A 104 13.90 18.04 -4.53
C GLN A 104 14.35 16.73 -3.88
N SER A 105 15.65 16.54 -3.69
CA SER A 105 16.19 15.33 -3.03
C SER A 105 15.79 15.24 -1.55
N GLN A 106 15.61 16.38 -0.87
CA GLN A 106 15.12 16.41 0.52
C GLN A 106 13.66 15.99 0.62
N ILE A 107 12.83 16.40 -0.36
CA ILE A 107 11.44 15.96 -0.47
C ILE A 107 11.39 14.46 -0.72
N GLU A 108 12.15 13.95 -1.69
CA GLU A 108 12.19 12.51 -2.01
C GLU A 108 12.66 11.65 -0.82
N ASP A 109 13.68 12.09 -0.07
CA ASP A 109 14.15 11.39 1.13
C ASP A 109 13.06 11.35 2.22
N THR A 110 12.36 12.47 2.42
CA THR A 110 11.26 12.59 3.38
C THR A 110 10.08 11.69 3.01
N GLU A 111 9.68 11.70 1.74
CA GLU A 111 8.63 10.83 1.21
C GLU A 111 8.98 9.36 1.42
N ARG A 112 10.22 8.96 1.13
CA ARG A 112 10.69 7.58 1.36
C ARG A 112 10.57 7.19 2.83
N ARG A 113 11.01 8.04 3.75
CA ARG A 113 10.96 7.78 5.21
C ARG A 113 9.53 7.70 5.73
N LEU A 114 8.63 8.56 5.25
CA LEU A 114 7.20 8.49 5.59
C LEU A 114 6.55 7.22 5.04
N PHE A 115 6.93 6.80 3.83
CA PHE A 115 6.44 5.57 3.21
C PHE A 115 6.90 4.33 4.00
N GLU A 116 8.18 4.24 4.36
CA GLU A 116 8.72 3.18 5.21
C GLU A 116 8.01 3.10 6.57
N LEU A 117 7.66 4.25 7.16
CA LEU A 117 6.93 4.30 8.42
C LEU A 117 5.49 3.78 8.24
N ALA A 118 4.84 4.08 7.13
CA ALA A 118 3.49 3.61 6.80
C ALA A 118 3.45 2.09 6.52
N GLU A 119 4.45 1.55 5.82
CA GLU A 119 4.56 0.10 5.56
C GLU A 119 4.79 -0.70 6.85
N ASN A 120 5.63 -0.20 7.76
CA ASN A 120 5.91 -0.87 9.03
C ASN A 120 4.68 -1.00 9.96
N GLY A 121 3.59 -0.26 9.71
CA GLY A 121 2.31 -0.36 10.44
C GLY A 121 1.23 -1.17 9.76
N ARG A 122 1.45 -1.60 8.52
CA ARG A 122 0.55 -2.48 7.78
C ARG A 122 1.18 -3.85 7.58
N TYR A 123 1.56 -4.50 8.69
CA TYR A 123 1.77 -5.95 8.66
C TYR A 123 0.40 -6.66 8.72
N ASP A 124 -0.40 -6.50 7.67
CA ASP A 124 -1.70 -7.18 7.49
C ASP A 124 -1.53 -8.52 6.75
N GLY A 125 -0.29 -8.90 6.44
CA GLY A 125 0.09 -10.15 5.76
C GLY A 125 0.48 -11.27 6.72
N GLY A 126 -0.30 -11.51 7.77
CA GLY A 126 -0.13 -12.69 8.61
C GLY A 126 -0.44 -14.00 7.86
N PHE A 127 -0.25 -15.15 8.50
CA PHE A 127 -0.71 -16.42 7.95
C PHE A 127 -2.23 -16.40 7.81
N GLN A 128 -2.72 -16.46 6.57
CA GLN A 128 -4.13 -16.67 6.29
C GLN A 128 -4.42 -18.16 6.32
N SER A 129 -5.45 -18.58 7.06
CA SER A 129 -5.84 -19.99 7.03
C SER A 129 -6.38 -20.35 5.65
N PHE A 130 -6.17 -21.60 5.22
CA PHE A 130 -6.70 -22.06 3.93
C PHE A 130 -8.23 -21.91 3.87
N ASN A 131 -8.93 -22.09 4.99
CA ASN A 131 -10.38 -21.92 5.07
C ASN A 131 -10.79 -20.47 4.79
N ASP A 132 -10.06 -19.48 5.31
CA ASP A 132 -10.34 -18.06 5.05
C ASP A 132 -10.10 -17.71 3.58
N ALA A 133 -9.03 -18.24 2.98
CA ALA A 133 -8.75 -18.05 1.56
C ALA A 133 -9.83 -18.68 0.66
N VAL A 134 -10.33 -19.87 1.04
CA VAL A 134 -11.45 -20.54 0.33
C VAL A 134 -12.75 -19.74 0.48
N ALA A 135 -13.04 -19.23 1.67
CA ALA A 135 -14.22 -18.39 1.90
C ALA A 135 -14.18 -17.13 1.02
N LEU A 136 -13.03 -16.43 0.98
CA LEU A 136 -12.84 -15.28 0.09
C LEU A 136 -13.00 -15.64 -1.39
N ALA A 137 -12.46 -16.78 -1.83
CA ALA A 137 -12.60 -17.24 -3.21
C ALA A 137 -14.07 -17.53 -3.57
N ILE A 138 -14.84 -18.12 -2.65
CA ILE A 138 -16.28 -18.37 -2.83
C ILE A 138 -17.06 -17.05 -2.88
N ASP A 139 -16.77 -16.11 -1.99
CA ASP A 139 -17.40 -14.79 -1.98
C ASP A 139 -17.12 -14.03 -3.28
N MET A 140 -15.87 -14.06 -3.77
CA MET A 140 -15.50 -13.49 -5.07
C MET A 140 -16.29 -14.14 -6.22
N ALA A 141 -16.45 -15.46 -6.21
CA ALA A 141 -17.22 -16.18 -7.22
C ALA A 141 -18.73 -15.85 -7.15
N ALA A 142 -19.29 -15.67 -5.96
CA ALA A 142 -20.68 -15.27 -5.75
C ALA A 142 -20.94 -13.86 -6.30
N VAL A 143 -20.07 -12.90 -5.98
CA VAL A 143 -20.15 -11.52 -6.49
C VAL A 143 -20.02 -11.49 -8.01
N ALA A 144 -19.13 -12.29 -8.59
CA ALA A 144 -18.97 -12.39 -10.04
C ALA A 144 -20.24 -12.92 -10.74
N LYS A 145 -20.99 -13.82 -10.08
CA LYS A 145 -22.25 -14.38 -10.58
C LYS A 145 -23.40 -13.37 -10.53
N GLU A 146 -23.42 -12.48 -9.54
CA GLU A 146 -24.48 -11.46 -9.38
C GLU A 146 -24.30 -10.22 -10.26
N ARG A 147 -23.08 -9.97 -10.78
CA ARG A 147 -22.83 -8.87 -11.71
C ARG A 147 -23.46 -9.13 -13.08
N ASP A 148 -24.25 -8.18 -13.56
CA ASP A 148 -24.72 -8.11 -14.95
C ASP A 148 -23.51 -8.01 -15.90
N GLY A 149 -23.13 -9.14 -16.50
CA GLY A 149 -21.94 -9.28 -17.34
C GLY A 149 -21.11 -10.53 -17.06
N GLY A 150 -21.27 -11.17 -15.89
CA GLY A 150 -20.67 -12.47 -15.57
C GLY A 150 -19.14 -12.50 -15.47
N LEU A 151 -18.50 -11.33 -15.27
CA LEU A 151 -17.04 -11.21 -15.13
C LEU A 151 -16.65 -11.00 -13.66
N SER A 152 -15.64 -11.73 -13.19
CA SER A 152 -15.05 -11.52 -11.87
C SER A 152 -14.09 -10.33 -11.85
N GLY A 153 -13.41 -10.08 -12.97
CA GLY A 153 -12.45 -9.00 -13.16
C GLY A 153 -13.06 -7.72 -13.75
N ILE A 154 -12.20 -6.73 -13.97
CA ILE A 154 -12.54 -5.49 -14.67
C ILE A 154 -12.63 -5.77 -16.18
N SER A 155 -13.73 -5.40 -16.82
CA SER A 155 -13.91 -5.57 -18.27
C SER A 155 -12.91 -4.72 -19.05
N THR A 156 -12.26 -5.30 -20.06
CA THR A 156 -11.37 -4.59 -20.98
C THR A 156 -12.14 -3.81 -22.06
N GLY A 157 -13.45 -4.05 -22.20
CA GLY A 157 -14.28 -3.58 -23.30
C GLY A 157 -14.13 -4.41 -24.58
N ILE A 158 -13.27 -5.43 -24.58
CA ILE A 158 -13.05 -6.34 -25.71
C ILE A 158 -13.66 -7.69 -25.35
N HIS A 159 -14.91 -7.92 -25.73
CA HIS A 159 -15.69 -9.09 -25.32
C HIS A 159 -14.99 -10.44 -25.54
N SER A 160 -14.26 -10.60 -26.64
CA SER A 160 -13.54 -11.84 -26.94
C SER A 160 -12.34 -12.08 -26.02
N LEU A 161 -11.71 -11.01 -25.54
CA LEU A 161 -10.61 -11.06 -24.59
C LEU A 161 -11.15 -11.28 -23.17
N ASP A 162 -12.21 -10.57 -22.80
CA ASP A 162 -12.88 -10.72 -21.51
C ASP A 162 -13.45 -12.12 -21.33
N ALA A 163 -14.05 -12.72 -22.36
CA ALA A 163 -14.55 -14.09 -22.32
C ALA A 163 -13.45 -15.13 -22.08
N LYS A 164 -12.20 -14.84 -22.49
CA LYS A 164 -11.05 -15.74 -22.29
C LYS A 164 -10.39 -15.57 -20.93
N MET A 165 -10.37 -14.34 -20.40
CA MET A 165 -9.64 -14.01 -19.17
C MET A 165 -10.54 -13.84 -17.94
N GLY A 166 -11.86 -13.71 -18.12
CA GLY A 166 -12.79 -13.32 -17.05
C GLY A 166 -12.63 -11.86 -16.63
N GLY A 167 -12.10 -11.01 -17.53
CA GLY A 167 -11.66 -9.64 -17.23
C GLY A 167 -10.29 -9.56 -16.55
N LEU A 168 -9.83 -8.35 -16.23
CA LEU A 168 -8.57 -8.10 -15.53
C LEU A 168 -8.74 -8.29 -14.01
N GLN A 169 -8.01 -9.24 -13.42
CA GLN A 169 -8.08 -9.52 -11.98
C GLN A 169 -7.18 -8.58 -11.18
N ARG A 170 -7.58 -8.23 -9.95
CA ARG A 170 -6.89 -7.22 -9.11
C ARG A 170 -5.46 -7.58 -8.69
N SER A 171 -5.12 -8.87 -8.69
CA SER A 171 -3.82 -9.37 -8.22
C SER A 171 -2.89 -9.81 -9.36
N ASP A 172 -3.34 -9.72 -10.61
CA ASP A 172 -2.59 -10.23 -11.76
C ASP A 172 -1.62 -9.19 -12.32
N LEU A 173 -0.40 -9.63 -12.64
CA LEU A 173 0.53 -8.89 -13.49
C LEU A 173 0.38 -9.39 -14.94
N ILE A 174 -0.20 -8.55 -15.80
CA ILE A 174 -0.43 -8.87 -17.21
C ILE A 174 0.64 -8.19 -18.07
N ILE A 175 1.40 -8.98 -18.82
CA ILE A 175 2.49 -8.50 -19.69
C ILE A 175 2.05 -8.55 -21.15
N LEU A 176 1.95 -7.38 -21.79
CA LEU A 176 1.69 -7.26 -23.23
C LEU A 176 3.01 -7.12 -24.01
N ALA A 177 3.45 -8.21 -24.65
CA ALA A 177 4.65 -8.24 -25.47
C ALA A 177 4.34 -8.28 -26.98
N GLY A 178 5.21 -7.71 -27.79
CA GLY A 178 5.06 -7.63 -29.24
C GLY A 178 6.17 -6.81 -29.89
N ARG A 179 6.43 -7.03 -31.18
CA ARG A 179 7.50 -6.31 -31.90
C ARG A 179 7.17 -4.80 -32.03
N PRO A 180 8.17 -3.93 -32.29
CA PRO A 180 7.91 -2.52 -32.60
C PRO A 180 6.89 -2.37 -33.74
N GLY A 181 5.98 -1.41 -33.62
CA GLY A 181 4.93 -1.17 -34.60
C GLY A 181 3.74 -2.15 -34.59
N MET A 182 3.74 -3.21 -33.77
CA MET A 182 2.63 -4.18 -33.72
C MET A 182 1.39 -3.71 -32.91
N GLY A 183 1.30 -2.43 -32.54
CA GLY A 183 0.09 -1.88 -31.90
C GLY A 183 -0.03 -2.11 -30.39
N LYS A 184 1.07 -2.44 -29.68
CA LYS A 184 1.05 -2.62 -28.21
C LYS A 184 0.44 -1.42 -27.47
N THR A 185 0.92 -0.21 -27.78
CA THR A 185 0.44 1.02 -27.17
C THR A 185 -1.03 1.24 -27.48
N SER A 186 -1.44 1.04 -28.75
CA SER A 186 -2.85 1.19 -29.16
C SER A 186 -3.77 0.26 -28.38
N LEU A 187 -3.40 -1.02 -28.22
CA LEU A 187 -4.20 -1.97 -27.45
C LEU A 187 -4.27 -1.58 -25.96
N ALA A 188 -3.13 -1.22 -25.35
CA ALA A 188 -3.09 -0.81 -23.95
C ALA A 188 -3.94 0.45 -23.70
N THR A 189 -3.87 1.42 -24.60
CA THR A 189 -4.63 2.66 -24.52
C THR A 189 -6.14 2.44 -24.71
N ASN A 190 -6.55 1.54 -25.61
CA ASN A 190 -7.95 1.14 -25.75
C ASN A 190 -8.53 0.54 -24.47
N ILE A 191 -7.80 -0.43 -23.91
CA ILE A 191 -8.22 -1.09 -22.66
C ILE A 191 -8.34 -0.05 -21.54
N ALA A 192 -7.33 0.81 -21.39
CA ALA A 192 -7.33 1.89 -20.41
C ALA A 192 -8.52 2.84 -20.59
N TYR A 193 -8.80 3.25 -21.83
CA TYR A 193 -9.92 4.14 -22.14
C TYR A 193 -11.27 3.49 -21.81
N ASN A 194 -11.51 2.25 -22.26
CA ASN A 194 -12.76 1.55 -22.00
C ASN A 194 -13.04 1.38 -20.51
N ILE A 195 -12.00 1.06 -19.73
CA ILE A 195 -12.11 0.92 -18.26
C ILE A 195 -12.47 2.26 -17.62
N ALA A 196 -11.82 3.35 -18.05
CA ALA A 196 -12.07 4.68 -17.52
C ALA A 196 -13.44 5.24 -17.94
N ALA A 197 -13.86 5.01 -19.18
CA ALA A 197 -15.16 5.43 -19.71
C ALA A 197 -16.33 4.69 -19.05
N ALA A 198 -16.13 3.42 -18.68
CA ALA A 198 -17.12 2.64 -17.95
C ALA A 198 -17.09 2.88 -16.42
N TYR A 199 -16.33 3.86 -15.93
CA TYR A 199 -16.19 4.09 -14.50
C TYR A 199 -17.50 4.58 -13.87
N GLU A 200 -18.05 3.75 -12.98
CA GLU A 200 -19.18 4.09 -12.14
C GLU A 200 -18.79 3.87 -10.68
N GLY A 201 -18.69 4.95 -9.92
CA GLY A 201 -18.42 4.89 -8.49
C GLY A 201 -19.70 4.58 -7.69
N GLU A 202 -19.56 3.72 -6.69
CA GLU A 202 -20.61 3.37 -5.72
C GLU A 202 -20.09 3.66 -4.31
N VAL A 203 -20.89 4.39 -3.53
CA VAL A 203 -20.57 4.71 -2.14
C VAL A 203 -20.95 3.51 -1.27
N GLN A 204 -19.96 2.94 -0.60
CA GLN A 204 -20.15 1.84 0.32
C GLN A 204 -20.73 2.30 1.66
N PRO A 205 -21.32 1.39 2.46
CA PRO A 205 -21.89 1.73 3.77
C PRO A 205 -20.92 2.38 4.76
N ASP A 206 -19.61 2.19 4.56
CA ASP A 206 -18.53 2.77 5.37
C ASP A 206 -18.10 4.18 4.90
N GLY A 207 -18.74 4.73 3.87
CA GLY A 207 -18.41 6.02 3.26
C GLY A 207 -17.27 5.97 2.25
N SER A 208 -16.68 4.79 1.97
CA SER A 208 -15.66 4.61 0.94
C SER A 208 -16.28 4.56 -0.46
N MET A 209 -15.55 5.05 -1.47
CA MET A 209 -15.94 4.96 -2.88
C MET A 209 -15.34 3.69 -3.50
N LYS A 210 -16.17 2.84 -4.08
CA LYS A 210 -15.75 1.62 -4.78
C LYS A 210 -16.29 1.62 -6.20
N ALA A 211 -15.47 1.26 -7.17
CA ALA A 211 -15.92 1.12 -8.56
C ALA A 211 -16.92 -0.05 -8.67
N LYS A 212 -18.16 0.27 -9.03
CA LYS A 212 -19.19 -0.71 -9.42
C LYS A 212 -18.84 -1.29 -10.79
N ASN A 213 -18.59 -0.41 -11.75
CA ASN A 213 -18.12 -0.71 -13.10
C ASN A 213 -16.85 0.10 -13.43
N GLY A 214 -16.04 -0.42 -14.34
CA GLY A 214 -14.80 0.23 -14.78
C GLY A 214 -13.80 0.48 -13.64
N GLY A 215 -13.03 1.56 -13.76
CA GLY A 215 -12.07 1.95 -12.74
C GLY A 215 -11.30 3.22 -13.09
N VAL A 216 -10.68 3.83 -12.08
CA VAL A 216 -9.72 4.92 -12.28
C VAL A 216 -8.41 4.33 -12.78
N VAL A 217 -7.94 4.79 -13.95
CA VAL A 217 -6.75 4.24 -14.62
C VAL A 217 -5.59 5.23 -14.56
N GLY A 218 -4.46 4.79 -14.02
CA GLY A 218 -3.17 5.48 -14.17
C GLY A 218 -2.43 4.95 -15.40
N PHE A 219 -2.06 5.82 -16.32
CA PHE A 219 -1.32 5.44 -17.54
C PHE A 219 0.08 6.08 -17.54
N TYR A 220 1.11 5.24 -17.46
CA TYR A 220 2.51 5.67 -17.48
C TYR A 220 3.12 5.40 -18.84
N SER A 221 3.63 6.43 -19.50
CA SER A 221 4.29 6.34 -20.81
C SER A 221 5.73 6.82 -20.72
N LEU A 222 6.64 5.98 -21.20
CA LEU A 222 8.08 6.27 -21.25
C LEU A 222 8.59 6.49 -22.68
N GLU A 223 7.75 6.28 -23.70
CA GLU A 223 8.13 6.40 -25.13
C GLU A 223 7.45 7.60 -25.80
N MET A 224 6.19 7.88 -25.47
CA MET A 224 5.39 8.93 -26.08
C MET A 224 5.03 10.02 -25.07
N SER A 225 4.92 11.27 -25.54
CA SER A 225 4.42 12.37 -24.71
C SER A 225 2.92 12.23 -24.42
N SER A 226 2.45 12.92 -23.38
CA SER A 226 1.03 12.94 -22.99
C SER A 226 0.15 13.48 -24.11
N GLU A 227 0.59 14.50 -24.85
CA GLU A 227 -0.18 15.09 -25.96
C GLU A 227 -0.30 14.12 -27.14
N GLN A 228 0.76 13.36 -27.43
CA GLN A 228 0.73 12.35 -28.48
C GLN A 228 -0.23 11.20 -28.15
N LEU A 229 -0.29 10.79 -26.89
CA LEU A 229 -1.23 9.79 -26.41
C LEU A 229 -2.67 10.31 -26.43
N ALA A 230 -2.91 11.53 -25.93
CA ALA A 230 -4.22 12.16 -25.97
C ALA A 230 -4.74 12.29 -27.40
N THR A 231 -3.90 12.74 -28.34
CA THR A 231 -4.26 12.84 -29.76
C THR A 231 -4.65 11.48 -30.35
N ARG A 232 -4.00 10.38 -29.94
CA ARG A 232 -4.36 9.03 -30.38
C ARG A 232 -5.71 8.59 -29.82
N ILE A 233 -5.94 8.78 -28.52
CA ILE A 233 -7.22 8.46 -27.88
C ILE A 233 -8.36 9.22 -28.57
N ILE A 234 -8.18 10.53 -28.75
CA ILE A 234 -9.18 11.38 -29.40
C ILE A 234 -9.41 10.93 -30.85
N SER A 235 -8.34 10.68 -31.61
CA SER A 235 -8.43 10.19 -32.99
C SER A 235 -9.21 8.88 -33.10
N GLU A 236 -9.04 7.99 -32.12
CA GLU A 236 -9.73 6.70 -32.04
C GLU A 236 -11.21 6.86 -31.71
N GLN A 237 -11.56 7.72 -30.75
CA GLN A 237 -12.97 7.92 -30.35
C GLN A 237 -13.77 8.71 -31.38
N THR A 238 -13.13 9.65 -32.08
CA THR A 238 -13.81 10.55 -33.03
C THR A 238 -13.80 10.01 -34.46
N GLU A 239 -13.05 8.94 -34.70
CA GLU A 239 -12.72 8.40 -36.03
C GLU A 239 -12.06 9.44 -36.96
N VAL A 240 -11.54 10.54 -36.41
CA VAL A 240 -10.79 11.56 -37.16
C VAL A 240 -9.33 11.15 -37.20
N SER A 241 -8.71 11.18 -38.39
CA SER A 241 -7.31 10.78 -38.57
C SER A 241 -6.33 11.59 -37.70
N SER A 242 -5.51 10.90 -36.90
CA SER A 242 -4.43 11.52 -36.12
C SER A 242 -3.45 12.33 -36.97
N SER A 243 -3.24 11.95 -38.24
CA SER A 243 -2.41 12.74 -39.16
C SER A 243 -3.05 14.06 -39.57
N LYS A 244 -4.39 14.10 -39.70
CA LYS A 244 -5.12 15.34 -40.00
C LYS A 244 -5.06 16.30 -38.82
N ILE A 245 -5.35 15.78 -37.62
CA ILE A 245 -5.26 16.52 -36.36
C ILE A 245 -3.86 17.12 -36.19
N ARG A 246 -2.81 16.31 -36.40
CA ARG A 246 -1.41 16.76 -36.26
C ARG A 246 -1.00 17.80 -37.31
N ARG A 247 -1.58 17.76 -38.52
CA ARG A 247 -1.27 18.69 -39.61
C ARG A 247 -2.14 19.95 -39.58
N GLY A 248 -3.15 20.01 -38.71
CA GLY A 248 -4.15 21.07 -38.72
C GLY A 248 -5.10 21.01 -39.93
N ASP A 249 -5.13 19.88 -40.65
CA ASP A 249 -6.00 19.66 -41.82
C ASP A 249 -7.34 19.06 -41.37
N ILE A 250 -8.02 19.79 -40.48
CA ILE A 250 -9.31 19.43 -39.89
C ILE A 250 -10.36 20.45 -40.38
N ASN A 251 -11.49 19.94 -40.86
CA ASN A 251 -12.62 20.79 -41.22
C ASN A 251 -13.50 21.06 -39.98
N ASP A 252 -14.46 21.97 -40.10
CA ASP A 252 -15.33 22.36 -38.97
C ASP A 252 -16.12 21.15 -38.41
N ALA A 253 -16.54 20.20 -39.26
CA ALA A 253 -17.24 19.00 -38.82
C ALA A 253 -16.33 18.01 -38.05
N ASP A 254 -15.07 17.88 -38.47
CA ASP A 254 -14.05 17.10 -37.76
C ASP A 254 -13.75 17.79 -36.41
N PHE A 255 -13.70 19.12 -36.38
CA PHE A 255 -13.49 19.89 -35.15
C PHE A 255 -14.65 19.75 -34.16
N GLU A 256 -15.91 19.79 -34.63
CA GLU A 256 -17.08 19.54 -33.80
C GLU A 256 -17.02 18.17 -33.13
N LYS A 257 -16.58 17.12 -33.85
CA LYS A 257 -16.38 15.79 -33.28
C LYS A 257 -15.28 15.72 -32.22
N LEU A 258 -14.25 16.57 -32.31
CA LEU A 258 -13.15 16.60 -31.34
C LEU A 258 -13.53 17.28 -30.01
N VAL A 259 -14.54 18.14 -30.02
CA VAL A 259 -14.95 18.97 -28.88
C VAL A 259 -16.22 18.43 -28.20
N ALA A 260 -16.99 17.57 -28.87
CA ALA A 260 -18.17 16.89 -28.34
C ALA A 260 -17.80 15.79 -27.32
#